data_AF-A0A6I4ME46-F1
#
_entry.id   AF-A0A6I4ME46-F1
#
_cell.length_a   1.000
_cell.length_b   1.000
_cell.length_c   1.000
_cell.angle_alpha   90.00
_cell.angle_beta   90.00
_cell.angle_gamma   90.00
#
_symmetry.space_group_name_H-M   'P 1'
#
loop_
_entity.id
_entity.type
_entity.pdbx_description
1 polymer ?
#
loop_
_entity_poly.entity_id
_entity_poly.type
_entity_poly.pdbx_seq_one_letter_code
_entity_poly.pdbx_strand_id
1 'polypeptide(L)'
;MDTGVPLVIWSTLLEQVLKSEYLHLDLSEATISGVRTEARQGAEQAREDGVDPLVTGIRDRWSGQGMAGGPWPFMAISSVERLHQMLKKALDTELKRFGLSRTGYFLLTTLALIGAGNARLSTLGRILMTHPTTVKLTVDQLEAAGLVERARHPRDRRATLVRITAAGRERVNAANLALEDPAGALAPLDGMHRALFEALQPARLAAGDLEL
;
A
#
# COMPACT_ATOMS: atom_id res chain seq x y z
N MET A 1 5.34 20.87 -18.98
CA MET A 1 4.85 19.48 -18.90
C MET A 1 5.71 18.77 -17.86
N ASP A 2 5.74 19.24 -16.61
CA ASP A 2 4.71 19.09 -15.58
C ASP A 2 4.00 17.72 -15.58
N THR A 3 4.52 16.83 -14.76
CA THR A 3 3.82 15.66 -14.21
C THR A 3 4.08 15.63 -12.70
N GLY A 4 3.65 16.70 -12.03
CA GLY A 4 3.57 16.74 -10.59
C GLY A 4 2.50 15.78 -10.05
N VAL A 5 2.94 14.77 -9.30
CA VAL A 5 2.28 14.39 -8.04
C VAL A 5 3.37 14.12 -6.98
N PRO A 6 3.89 15.16 -6.30
CA PRO A 6 4.83 15.02 -5.20
C PRO A 6 4.16 15.35 -3.86
N LEU A 7 4.42 14.58 -2.79
CA LEU A 7 4.46 15.09 -1.40
C LEU A 7 3.20 15.82 -0.81
N VAL A 8 2.06 15.88 -1.51
CA VAL A 8 0.93 16.76 -1.14
C VAL A 8 0.32 16.45 0.22
N ILE A 9 0.29 15.19 0.67
CA ILE A 9 -0.34 14.87 1.97
C ILE A 9 0.54 15.37 3.14
N TRP A 10 1.86 15.41 2.95
CA TRP A 10 2.82 15.96 3.92
C TRP A 10 2.80 17.48 3.94
N SER A 11 2.66 18.13 2.78
CA SER A 11 2.54 19.58 2.74
C SER A 11 1.17 20.05 3.23
N THR A 12 0.07 19.37 2.91
CA THR A 12 -1.28 19.87 3.22
C THR A 12 -1.65 19.65 4.69
N LEU A 13 -1.26 18.54 5.33
CA LEU A 13 -1.49 18.35 6.77
C LEU A 13 -0.53 19.20 7.62
N LEU A 14 0.74 19.32 7.24
CA LEU A 14 1.68 20.21 7.92
C LEU A 14 1.32 21.68 7.67
N GLU A 15 0.88 22.06 6.46
CA GLU A 15 0.36 23.41 6.18
C GLU A 15 -0.95 23.68 6.90
N GLN A 16 -1.89 22.73 7.02
CA GLN A 16 -3.13 22.95 7.76
C GLN A 16 -2.86 23.11 9.25
N VAL A 17 -1.92 22.34 9.81
CA VAL A 17 -1.47 22.48 11.21
C VAL A 17 -0.74 23.81 11.41
N LEU A 18 0.20 24.18 10.54
CA LEU A 18 0.93 25.45 10.62
C LEU A 18 0.03 26.68 10.35
N LYS A 19 -0.91 26.60 9.39
CA LYS A 19 -1.91 27.66 9.13
C LYS A 19 -2.90 27.79 10.28
N SER A 20 -3.21 26.70 10.99
CA SER A 20 -4.08 26.69 12.18
C SER A 20 -3.40 27.31 13.41
N GLU A 21 -2.10 27.08 13.62
CA GLU A 21 -1.33 27.64 14.74
C GLU A 21 -0.83 29.08 14.49
N TYR A 22 -0.59 29.46 13.23
CA TYR A 22 0.02 30.74 12.85
C TYR A 22 -0.87 31.61 11.96
N LEU A 23 -2.18 31.58 12.17
CA LEU A 23 -3.23 32.27 11.39
C LEU A 23 -3.10 33.81 11.30
N HIS A 24 -2.01 34.39 11.83
CA HIS A 24 -1.68 35.81 11.80
C HIS A 24 -0.35 36.15 11.09
N LEU A 25 0.40 35.16 10.60
CA LEU A 25 1.71 35.38 9.99
C LEU A 25 1.74 34.84 8.56
N ASP A 26 2.02 35.73 7.60
CA ASP A 26 2.27 35.38 6.19
C ASP A 26 3.61 34.64 6.11
N LEU A 27 3.56 33.31 6.23
CA LEU A 27 4.77 32.48 6.29
C LEU A 27 5.42 32.39 4.91
N SER A 28 6.57 33.01 4.76
CA SER A 28 7.39 32.94 3.55
C SER A 28 7.79 31.48 3.22
N GLU A 29 8.05 31.21 1.94
CA GLU A 29 8.55 29.91 1.46
C GLU A 29 9.86 29.49 2.15
N ALA A 30 10.68 30.47 2.56
CA ALA A 30 11.88 30.27 3.35
C ALA A 30 11.58 29.72 4.77
N THR A 31 10.50 30.17 5.40
CA THR A 31 10.05 29.66 6.71
C THR A 31 9.57 28.22 6.62
N ILE A 32 8.81 27.88 5.58
CA ILE A 32 8.34 26.51 5.32
C ILE A 32 9.52 25.57 5.02
N SER A 33 10.51 26.05 4.25
CA SER A 33 11.74 25.32 3.95
C SER A 33 12.59 25.06 5.20
N GLY A 34 12.68 26.04 6.11
CA GLY A 34 13.34 25.90 7.41
C GLY A 34 12.71 24.81 8.28
N VAL A 35 11.39 24.85 8.46
CA VAL A 35 10.64 23.83 9.22
C VAL A 35 10.80 22.42 8.62
N ARG A 36 10.83 22.29 7.28
CA ARG A 36 11.10 21.00 6.61
C ARG A 36 12.50 20.48 6.88
N THR A 37 13.49 21.37 6.96
CA THR A 37 14.90 21.02 7.19
C THR A 37 15.11 20.54 8.62
N GLU A 38 14.57 21.25 9.61
CA GLU A 38 14.60 20.86 11.02
C GLU A 38 13.86 19.54 11.27
N ALA A 39 12.67 19.36 10.67
CA ALA A 39 11.93 18.10 10.76
C ALA A 39 12.69 16.92 10.16
N ARG A 40 13.45 17.14 9.07
CA ARG A 40 14.29 16.12 8.44
C ARG A 40 15.48 15.74 9.34
N GLN A 41 16.18 16.72 9.90
CA GLN A 41 17.30 16.49 10.81
C GLN A 41 16.86 15.75 12.08
N GLY A 42 15.72 16.14 12.68
CA GLY A 42 15.15 15.44 13.83
C GLY A 42 14.74 13.99 13.52
N ALA A 43 14.22 13.73 12.32
CA ALA A 43 13.89 12.36 11.89
C ALA A 43 15.14 11.50 11.63
N GLU A 44 16.22 12.10 11.14
CA GLU A 44 17.50 11.43 10.88
C GLU A 44 18.21 11.06 12.20
N GLN A 45 18.23 11.98 13.17
CA GLN A 45 18.73 11.71 14.52
C GLN A 45 17.91 10.63 15.25
N ALA A 46 16.57 10.72 15.21
CA ALA A 46 15.70 9.70 15.82
C ALA A 46 15.93 8.30 15.20
N ARG A 47 16.17 8.24 13.88
CA ARG A 47 16.52 6.99 13.20
C ARG A 47 17.87 6.43 13.67
N GLU A 48 18.88 7.27 13.85
CA GLU A 48 20.20 6.87 14.39
C GLU A 48 20.09 6.35 15.83
N ASP A 49 19.20 6.95 16.62
CA ASP A 49 18.94 6.57 18.01
C ASP A 49 18.00 5.34 18.13
N GLY A 50 17.51 4.80 17.00
CA GLY A 50 16.59 3.65 16.97
C GLY A 50 15.17 3.99 17.44
N VAL A 51 14.81 5.27 17.50
CA VAL A 51 13.51 5.76 17.95
C VAL A 51 12.63 6.11 16.74
N ASP A 52 11.41 5.57 16.70
CA ASP A 52 10.46 5.89 15.63
C ASP A 52 10.16 7.41 15.62
N PRO A 53 10.43 8.13 14.51
CA PRO A 53 10.10 9.55 14.39
C PRO A 53 8.60 9.87 14.48
N LEU A 54 7.71 8.87 14.32
CA LEU A 54 6.28 9.01 14.61
C LEU A 54 5.97 8.90 16.09
N VAL A 55 6.82 8.22 16.86
CA VAL A 55 6.69 8.12 18.32
C VAL A 55 7.34 9.32 18.98
N THR A 56 8.48 9.76 18.45
CA THR A 56 9.21 10.93 18.93
C THR A 56 8.49 12.21 18.54
N GLY A 57 8.08 13.00 19.52
CA GLY A 57 7.44 14.30 19.28
C GLY A 57 5.94 14.26 18.98
N ILE A 58 5.33 13.19 18.44
CA ILE A 58 3.86 13.13 18.32
C ILE A 58 3.22 12.94 19.70
N ARG A 59 3.75 12.04 20.53
CA ARG A 59 3.24 11.84 21.90
C ARG A 59 3.34 13.12 22.74
N ASP A 60 4.48 13.78 22.67
CA ASP A 60 4.76 14.99 23.46
C ASP A 60 3.92 16.16 22.96
N ARG A 61 3.80 16.35 21.64
CA ARG A 61 2.94 17.38 21.04
C ARG A 61 1.46 17.12 21.28
N TRP A 62 1.01 15.86 21.25
CA TRP A 62 -0.40 15.51 21.49
C TRP A 62 -0.87 16.05 22.84
N SER A 63 -0.05 15.81 23.87
CA SER A 63 -0.32 16.28 25.23
C SER A 63 -0.15 17.80 25.33
N GLY A 64 0.91 18.35 24.73
CA GLY A 64 1.19 19.79 24.73
C GLY A 64 0.13 20.66 24.03
N GLN A 65 -0.60 20.08 23.08
CA GLN A 65 -1.68 20.74 22.32
C GLN A 65 -3.06 20.60 22.98
N GLY A 66 -3.14 20.00 24.18
CA GLY A 66 -4.41 19.83 24.90
C GLY A 66 -5.42 18.90 24.20
N MET A 67 -4.97 18.00 23.34
CA MET A 67 -5.85 17.03 22.67
C MET A 67 -6.37 15.99 23.67
N ALA A 68 -7.68 15.72 23.61
CA ALA A 68 -8.32 14.73 24.48
C ALA A 68 -7.92 13.29 24.11
N GLY A 69 -7.76 12.43 25.12
CA GLY A 69 -7.39 11.03 24.94
C GLY A 69 -5.90 10.81 24.66
N GLY A 70 -5.52 9.55 24.41
CA GLY A 70 -4.13 9.17 24.08
C GLY A 70 -3.87 9.21 22.56
N PRO A 71 -2.60 9.38 22.14
CA PRO A 71 -2.23 9.49 20.72
C PRO A 71 -2.28 8.15 19.97
N TRP A 72 -2.45 7.04 20.69
CA TRP A 72 -2.24 5.69 20.17
C TRP A 72 -3.09 5.33 18.94
N PRO A 73 -4.40 5.65 18.86
CA PRO A 73 -5.17 5.36 17.65
C PRO A 73 -4.63 6.10 16.42
N PHE A 74 -4.29 7.38 16.57
CA PHE A 74 -3.73 8.18 15.49
C PHE A 74 -2.36 7.68 15.05
N MET A 75 -1.48 7.34 16.00
CA MET A 75 -0.16 6.80 15.72
C MET A 75 -0.24 5.46 14.99
N ALA A 76 -1.12 4.54 15.42
CA ALA A 76 -1.32 3.25 14.77
C ALA A 76 -1.81 3.42 13.32
N ILE A 77 -2.89 4.20 13.11
CA ILE A 77 -3.44 4.45 11.77
C ILE A 77 -2.41 5.12 10.86
N SER A 78 -1.70 6.14 11.37
CA SER A 78 -0.66 6.84 10.63
C SER A 78 0.49 5.93 10.23
N SER A 79 0.90 5.01 11.11
CA SER A 79 1.98 4.06 10.83
C SER A 79 1.59 3.09 9.72
N VAL A 80 0.38 2.52 9.81
CA VAL A 80 -0.16 1.62 8.78
C VAL A 80 -0.28 2.33 7.43
N GLU A 81 -0.84 3.54 7.40
CA GLU A 81 -1.05 4.29 6.14
C GLU A 81 0.28 4.64 5.46
N ARG A 82 1.28 5.10 6.21
CA ARG A 82 2.61 5.42 5.62
C ARG A 82 3.29 4.18 5.09
N LEU A 83 3.29 3.10 5.88
CA LEU A 83 3.86 1.85 5.46
C LEU A 83 3.14 1.34 4.21
N HIS A 84 1.81 1.46 4.14
CA HIS A 84 1.03 1.15 2.94
C HIS A 84 1.50 1.95 1.72
N GLN A 85 1.67 3.27 1.83
CA GLN A 85 2.13 4.09 0.71
C GLN A 85 3.57 3.74 0.26
N MET A 86 4.46 3.45 1.22
CA MET A 86 5.82 3.00 0.92
C MET A 86 5.82 1.64 0.20
N LEU A 87 5.09 0.66 0.75
CA LEU A 87 4.90 -0.67 0.15
C LEU A 87 4.31 -0.60 -1.24
N LYS A 88 3.28 0.24 -1.43
CA LYS A 88 2.65 0.48 -2.73
C LYS A 88 3.67 0.94 -3.77
N LYS A 89 4.49 1.95 -3.43
CA LYS A 89 5.50 2.49 -4.35
C LYS A 89 6.60 1.47 -4.68
N ALA A 90 7.07 0.74 -3.67
CA ALA A 90 8.07 -0.31 -3.85
C ALA A 90 7.53 -1.43 -4.74
N LEU A 91 6.32 -1.92 -4.45
CA LEU A 91 5.66 -2.95 -5.25
C LEU A 91 5.39 -2.49 -6.69
N ASP A 92 4.93 -1.25 -6.91
CA ASP A 92 4.75 -0.70 -8.26
C ASP A 92 6.08 -0.69 -9.05
N THR A 93 7.20 -0.42 -8.38
CA THR A 93 8.54 -0.44 -8.98
C THR A 93 8.96 -1.86 -9.35
N GLU A 94 8.74 -2.82 -8.46
CA GLU A 94 9.06 -4.23 -8.71
C GLU A 94 8.23 -4.86 -9.82
N LEU A 95 6.93 -4.56 -9.87
CA LEU A 95 6.01 -5.16 -10.83
C LEU A 95 6.19 -4.60 -12.25
N LYS A 96 6.79 -3.42 -12.39
CA LYS A 96 6.99 -2.75 -13.69
C LYS A 96 7.78 -3.62 -14.67
N ARG A 97 8.84 -4.31 -14.21
CA ARG A 97 9.64 -5.23 -15.06
C ARG A 97 8.85 -6.43 -15.57
N PHE A 98 7.75 -6.78 -14.94
CA PHE A 98 6.86 -7.88 -15.33
C PHE A 98 5.66 -7.43 -16.16
N GLY A 99 5.51 -6.12 -16.41
CA GLY A 99 4.33 -5.56 -17.07
C GLY A 99 3.04 -5.78 -16.28
N LEU A 100 3.13 -5.89 -14.95
CA LEU A 100 1.98 -6.11 -14.07
C LEU A 100 1.61 -4.83 -13.32
N SER A 101 0.30 -4.58 -13.20
CA SER A 101 -0.21 -3.67 -12.17
C SER A 101 -0.28 -4.39 -10.82
N ARG A 102 -0.38 -3.65 -9.71
CA ARG A 102 -0.63 -4.25 -8.38
C ARG A 102 -1.87 -5.13 -8.35
N THR A 103 -2.99 -4.64 -8.90
CA THR A 103 -4.21 -5.45 -9.00
C THR A 103 -4.00 -6.69 -9.85
N GLY A 104 -3.23 -6.59 -10.94
CA GLY A 104 -2.91 -7.74 -11.80
C GLY A 104 -2.06 -8.79 -11.08
N TYR A 105 -1.05 -8.35 -10.33
CA TYR A 105 -0.25 -9.22 -9.45
C TYR A 105 -1.11 -9.94 -8.42
N PHE A 106 -1.89 -9.20 -7.62
CA PHE A 106 -2.74 -9.83 -6.60
C PHE A 106 -3.78 -10.77 -7.20
N LEU A 107 -4.34 -10.43 -8.37
CA LEU A 107 -5.28 -11.29 -9.07
C LEU A 107 -4.62 -12.60 -9.52
N LEU A 108 -3.44 -12.54 -10.13
CA LEU A 108 -2.70 -13.74 -10.52
C LEU A 108 -2.29 -14.58 -9.31
N THR A 109 -1.81 -13.96 -8.22
CA THR A 109 -1.45 -14.66 -6.99
C THR A 109 -2.66 -15.34 -6.37
N THR A 110 -3.80 -14.64 -6.30
CA THR A 110 -5.07 -15.20 -5.80
C THR A 110 -5.49 -16.42 -6.62
N LEU A 111 -5.52 -16.30 -7.95
CA LEU A 111 -5.85 -17.42 -8.83
C LEU A 111 -4.85 -18.57 -8.72
N ALA A 112 -3.56 -18.29 -8.52
CA ALA A 112 -2.53 -19.31 -8.37
C ALA A 112 -2.69 -20.13 -7.08
N LEU A 113 -3.16 -19.49 -6.00
CA LEU A 113 -3.44 -20.12 -4.70
C LEU A 113 -4.74 -20.93 -4.67
N ILE A 114 -5.71 -20.58 -5.52
CA ILE A 114 -6.95 -21.36 -5.67
C ILE A 114 -6.62 -22.68 -6.38
N GLY A 115 -6.97 -23.82 -5.76
CA GLY A 115 -6.64 -25.15 -6.29
C GLY A 115 -7.17 -25.41 -7.72
N ALA A 116 -8.34 -24.87 -8.07
CA ALA A 116 -8.90 -24.97 -9.43
C ALA A 116 -8.29 -23.96 -10.43
N GLY A 117 -7.48 -23.00 -9.96
CA GLY A 117 -6.88 -21.96 -10.78
C GLY A 117 -7.88 -20.97 -11.39
N ASN A 118 -9.11 -20.91 -10.90
CA ASN A 118 -10.16 -20.06 -11.46
C ASN A 118 -11.12 -19.52 -10.40
N ALA A 119 -11.69 -18.34 -10.67
CA ALA A 119 -12.67 -17.68 -9.81
C ALA A 119 -13.65 -16.81 -10.63
N ARG A 120 -14.80 -16.48 -10.04
CA ARG A 120 -15.71 -15.47 -10.62
C ARG A 120 -15.12 -14.07 -10.48
N LEU A 121 -15.39 -13.18 -11.42
CA LEU A 121 -15.01 -11.76 -11.32
C LEU A 121 -15.49 -11.09 -10.02
N SER A 122 -16.73 -11.39 -9.60
CA SER A 122 -17.29 -10.87 -8.35
C SER A 122 -16.53 -11.36 -7.12
N THR A 123 -16.14 -12.64 -7.12
CA THR A 123 -15.31 -13.24 -6.08
C THR A 123 -13.95 -12.56 -6.00
N LEU A 124 -13.30 -12.33 -7.16
CA LEU A 124 -12.02 -11.62 -7.23
C LEU A 124 -12.13 -10.17 -6.72
N GLY A 125 -13.19 -9.45 -7.09
CA GLY A 125 -13.38 -8.07 -6.59
C GLY A 125 -13.55 -7.98 -5.09
N ARG A 126 -14.28 -8.93 -4.50
CA ARG A 126 -14.51 -9.01 -3.07
C ARG A 126 -13.21 -9.36 -2.30
N ILE A 127 -12.48 -10.41 -2.73
CA ILE A 127 -11.19 -10.80 -2.13
C ILE A 127 -10.17 -9.66 -2.22
N LEU A 128 -10.08 -9.01 -3.39
CA LEU A 128 -9.13 -7.93 -3.61
C LEU A 128 -9.61 -6.58 -3.05
N MET A 129 -10.77 -6.54 -2.38
CA MET A 129 -11.42 -5.33 -1.87
C MET A 129 -11.44 -4.19 -2.91
N THR A 130 -11.67 -4.55 -4.16
CA THR A 130 -11.48 -3.69 -5.33
C THR A 130 -12.77 -3.54 -6.11
N HIS A 131 -13.04 -2.33 -6.61
CA HIS A 131 -14.24 -2.06 -7.40
C HIS A 131 -14.36 -2.99 -8.63
N PRO A 132 -15.55 -3.53 -8.95
CA PRO A 132 -15.74 -4.45 -10.07
C PRO A 132 -15.21 -3.96 -11.42
N THR A 133 -15.31 -2.65 -11.69
CA THR A 133 -14.75 -2.03 -12.91
C THR A 133 -13.24 -2.21 -13.00
N THR A 134 -12.52 -2.02 -11.90
CA THR A 134 -11.06 -2.18 -11.86
C THR A 134 -10.66 -3.64 -12.08
N VAL A 135 -11.41 -4.58 -11.50
CA VAL A 135 -11.19 -6.02 -11.72
C VAL A 135 -11.40 -6.36 -13.19
N LYS A 136 -12.50 -5.89 -13.81
CA LYS A 136 -12.79 -6.14 -15.22
C LYS A 136 -11.65 -5.65 -16.12
N LEU A 137 -11.23 -4.39 -15.94
CA LEU A 137 -10.13 -3.78 -16.71
C LEU A 137 -8.81 -4.54 -16.52
N THR A 138 -8.53 -4.97 -15.29
CA THR A 138 -7.33 -5.75 -14.99
C THR A 138 -7.37 -7.10 -15.71
N VAL A 139 -8.52 -7.79 -15.70
CA VAL A 139 -8.68 -9.06 -16.41
C VAL A 139 -8.58 -8.87 -17.92
N ASP A 140 -9.13 -7.78 -18.48
CA ASP A 140 -8.96 -7.45 -19.91
C ASP A 140 -7.47 -7.34 -20.28
N GLN A 141 -6.68 -6.64 -19.45
CA GLN A 141 -5.23 -6.49 -19.65
C GLN A 141 -4.47 -7.82 -19.51
N LEU A 142 -4.80 -8.61 -18.50
CA LEU A 142 -4.16 -9.90 -18.27
C LEU A 142 -4.51 -10.92 -19.36
N GLU A 143 -5.74 -10.90 -19.87
CA GLU A 143 -6.18 -11.77 -20.97
C GLU A 143 -5.50 -11.38 -22.28
N ALA A 144 -5.40 -10.07 -22.58
CA ALA A 144 -4.63 -9.58 -23.72
C ALA A 144 -3.14 -9.96 -23.64
N ALA A 145 -2.58 -10.07 -22.43
CA ALA A 145 -1.22 -10.54 -22.19
C ALA A 145 -1.08 -12.08 -22.15
N GLY A 146 -2.17 -12.84 -22.35
CA GLY A 146 -2.16 -14.31 -22.31
C GLY A 146 -1.95 -14.92 -20.92
N LEU A 147 -2.09 -14.13 -19.85
CA LEU A 147 -1.82 -14.55 -18.46
C LEU A 147 -3.06 -15.16 -17.79
N VAL A 148 -4.25 -14.81 -18.29
CA VAL A 148 -5.53 -15.41 -17.89
C VAL A 148 -6.38 -15.65 -19.13
N GLU A 149 -7.44 -16.43 -18.96
CA GLU A 149 -8.50 -16.60 -19.96
C GLU A 149 -9.88 -16.57 -19.29
N ARG A 150 -10.90 -16.17 -20.05
CA ARG A 150 -12.29 -16.23 -19.62
C ARG A 150 -12.97 -17.51 -20.08
N ALA A 151 -13.65 -18.16 -19.15
CA ALA A 151 -14.51 -19.30 -19.43
C ALA A 151 -15.95 -19.02 -18.96
N ARG A 152 -16.93 -19.56 -19.70
CA ARG A 152 -18.32 -19.57 -19.21
C ARG A 152 -18.42 -20.59 -18.07
N HIS A 153 -19.14 -20.23 -17.01
CA HIS A 153 -19.38 -21.17 -15.91
C HIS A 153 -20.27 -22.34 -16.39
N PRO A 154 -19.91 -23.61 -16.11
CA PRO A 154 -20.54 -24.78 -16.72
C PRO A 154 -22.02 -24.96 -16.36
N ARG A 155 -22.44 -24.45 -15.20
CA ARG A 155 -23.82 -24.58 -14.69
C ARG A 155 -24.59 -23.26 -14.63
N ASP A 156 -23.90 -22.14 -14.82
CA ASP A 156 -24.50 -20.80 -14.67
C ASP A 156 -24.04 -19.94 -15.83
N ARG A 157 -24.87 -19.85 -16.86
CA ARG A 157 -24.53 -19.11 -18.09
C ARG A 157 -24.37 -17.60 -17.86
N ARG A 158 -24.79 -17.07 -16.70
CA ARG A 158 -24.66 -15.65 -16.33
C ARG A 158 -23.34 -15.34 -15.64
N ALA A 159 -22.58 -16.36 -15.21
CA ALA A 159 -21.30 -16.19 -14.54
C ALA A 159 -20.11 -16.40 -15.48
N THR A 160 -19.20 -15.42 -15.48
CA THR A 160 -17.88 -15.51 -16.14
C THR A 160 -16.83 -15.94 -15.12
N LEU A 161 -16.12 -17.00 -15.43
CA LEU A 161 -14.92 -17.44 -14.71
C LEU A 161 -13.69 -16.86 -15.37
N VAL A 162 -12.71 -16.51 -14.55
CA VAL A 162 -11.36 -16.14 -14.97
C VAL A 162 -10.44 -17.25 -14.51
N ARG A 163 -9.63 -17.80 -15.42
CA ARG A 163 -8.70 -18.89 -15.15
C ARG A 163 -7.28 -18.43 -15.44
N ILE A 164 -6.35 -18.72 -14.53
CA ILE A 164 -4.92 -18.44 -14.76
C ILE A 164 -4.34 -19.43 -15.77
N THR A 165 -3.54 -18.94 -16.70
CA THR A 165 -2.82 -19.77 -17.69
C THR A 165 -1.50 -20.27 -17.10
N ALA A 166 -0.81 -21.18 -17.82
CA ALA A 166 0.55 -21.57 -17.45
C ALA A 166 1.50 -20.35 -17.46
N ALA A 167 1.43 -19.52 -18.50
CA ALA A 167 2.19 -18.27 -18.59
C ALA A 167 1.87 -17.30 -17.43
N GLY A 168 0.61 -17.22 -17.00
CA GLY A 168 0.21 -16.46 -15.82
C GLY A 168 0.89 -16.94 -14.54
N ARG A 169 0.95 -18.27 -14.34
CA ARG A 169 1.63 -18.89 -13.19
C ARG A 169 3.14 -18.63 -13.21
N GLU A 170 3.77 -18.78 -14.36
CA GLU A 170 5.20 -18.48 -14.53
C GLU A 170 5.50 -17.02 -14.23
N ARG A 171 4.69 -16.09 -14.77
CA ARG A 171 4.86 -14.65 -14.58
C ARG A 171 4.73 -14.25 -13.11
N VAL A 172 3.72 -14.75 -12.40
CA VAL A 172 3.52 -14.40 -10.98
C VAL A 172 4.58 -15.04 -10.10
N ASN A 173 5.05 -16.25 -10.43
CA ASN A 173 6.15 -16.87 -9.69
C ASN A 173 7.46 -16.08 -9.84
N ALA A 174 7.77 -15.62 -11.06
CA ALA A 174 8.91 -14.75 -11.30
C ALA A 174 8.78 -13.41 -10.55
N ALA A 175 7.57 -12.85 -10.49
CA ALA A 175 7.30 -11.65 -9.70
C ALA A 175 7.49 -11.88 -8.20
N ASN A 176 7.00 -13.00 -7.65
CA ASN A 176 7.17 -13.34 -6.22
C ASN A 176 8.65 -13.43 -5.84
N LEU A 177 9.46 -14.14 -6.62
CA LEU A 177 10.91 -14.26 -6.38
C LEU A 177 11.61 -12.89 -6.42
N ALA A 178 11.13 -11.99 -7.29
CA ALA A 178 11.65 -10.63 -7.38
C ALA A 178 11.30 -9.76 -6.16
N LEU A 179 10.23 -10.05 -5.43
CA LEU A 179 9.88 -9.31 -4.21
C LEU A 179 10.82 -9.67 -3.04
N GLU A 180 11.51 -10.81 -3.12
CA GLU A 180 12.50 -11.28 -2.15
C GLU A 180 13.93 -10.84 -2.51
N ASP A 181 14.12 -10.06 -3.57
CA ASP A 181 15.43 -9.60 -4.01
C ASP A 181 16.04 -8.64 -2.98
N PRO A 182 17.21 -8.94 -2.37
CA PRO A 182 17.86 -8.07 -1.39
C PRO A 182 18.40 -6.77 -2.00
N ALA A 183 18.43 -6.66 -3.34
CA ALA A 183 18.72 -5.42 -4.05
C ALA A 183 17.44 -4.73 -4.59
N GLY A 184 16.26 -5.29 -4.33
CA GLY A 184 14.97 -4.78 -4.78
C GLY A 184 14.46 -3.60 -3.95
N ALA A 185 13.40 -2.97 -4.44
CA ALA A 185 12.73 -1.86 -3.77
C ALA A 185 12.07 -2.26 -2.44
N LEU A 186 11.83 -3.55 -2.22
CA LEU A 186 11.31 -4.11 -0.97
C LEU A 186 12.40 -4.59 0.01
N ALA A 187 13.68 -4.54 -0.37
CA ALA A 187 14.80 -4.93 0.48
C ALA A 187 14.80 -4.28 1.89
N PRO A 188 14.35 -3.02 2.09
CA PRO A 188 14.26 -2.46 3.44
C PRO A 188 13.32 -3.20 4.40
N LEU A 189 12.49 -4.11 3.91
CA LEU A 189 11.57 -4.94 4.70
C LEU A 189 12.00 -6.41 4.76
N ASP A 190 13.16 -6.75 4.21
CA ASP A 190 13.70 -8.11 4.26
C ASP A 190 13.84 -8.56 5.73
N GLY A 191 13.49 -9.81 5.99
CA GLY A 191 13.37 -10.38 7.35
C GLY A 191 12.19 -9.84 8.18
N MET A 192 11.50 -8.77 7.77
CA MET A 192 10.38 -8.17 8.51
C MET A 192 9.00 -8.66 8.03
N HIS A 193 8.91 -9.29 6.86
CA HIS A 193 7.63 -9.68 6.26
C HIS A 193 6.72 -10.49 7.20
N ARG A 194 7.30 -11.49 7.89
CA ARG A 194 6.56 -12.32 8.85
C ARG A 194 6.09 -11.51 10.05
N ALA A 195 6.97 -10.72 10.65
CA ALA A 195 6.64 -9.88 11.80
C ALA A 195 5.55 -8.86 11.47
N LEU A 196 5.60 -8.25 10.28
CA LEU A 196 4.56 -7.33 9.80
C LEU A 196 3.21 -8.04 9.63
N PHE A 197 3.20 -9.24 9.03
CA PHE A 197 1.98 -10.03 8.89
C PHE A 197 1.37 -10.37 10.26
N GLU A 198 2.18 -10.89 11.18
CA GLU A 198 1.75 -11.28 12.53
C GLU A 198 1.28 -10.07 13.36
N ALA A 199 1.94 -8.91 13.24
CA ALA A 199 1.54 -7.69 13.95
C ALA A 199 0.19 -7.12 13.48
N LEU A 200 -0.14 -7.24 12.19
CA LEU A 200 -1.39 -6.74 11.62
C LEU A 200 -2.56 -7.72 11.80
N GLN A 201 -2.26 -9.01 11.99
CA GLN A 201 -3.27 -10.08 12.00
C GLN A 201 -4.40 -9.85 13.04
N PRO A 202 -4.14 -9.51 14.32
CA PRO A 202 -5.21 -9.31 15.28
C PRO A 202 -6.19 -8.20 14.90
N ALA A 203 -5.67 -7.09 14.36
CA ALA A 203 -6.50 -5.96 13.90
C ALA A 203 -7.33 -6.33 12.67
N ARG A 204 -6.74 -7.06 11.70
CA ARG A 204 -7.45 -7.57 10.52
C ARG A 204 -8.60 -8.51 10.90
N LEU A 205 -8.34 -9.46 11.80
CA LEU A 205 -9.36 -10.38 12.29
C LEU A 205 -10.49 -9.65 13.05
N ALA A 206 -10.15 -8.67 13.89
CA ALA A 206 -11.14 -7.85 14.59
C ALA A 206 -12.00 -7.02 13.63
N ALA A 207 -11.46 -6.64 12.46
CA ALA A 207 -12.18 -5.93 11.40
C ALA A 207 -12.98 -6.84 10.45
N GLY A 208 -12.92 -8.17 10.63
CA GLY A 208 -13.64 -9.13 9.80
C GLY A 208 -12.99 -9.46 8.46
N ASP A 209 -11.69 -9.18 8.31
CA ASP A 209 -10.91 -9.56 7.12
C ASP A 209 -10.56 -11.06 7.14
N LEU A 210 -11.48 -11.87 6.64
CA LEU A 210 -11.47 -13.34 6.73
C LEU A 210 -11.44 -14.03 5.36
N GLU A 211 -11.37 -13.28 4.27
CA GLU A 211 -11.52 -13.82 2.92
C GLU A 211 -10.17 -14.09 2.24
N LEU A 212 -10.10 -15.19 1.48
CA LEU A 212 -9.02 -15.59 0.58
C LEU A 212 -9.56 -15.90 -0.81
#